data_AF-A0A9P5AN53-F1
#
_entry.id   AF-A0A9P5AN53-F1
#
_cell.length_a   1.000
_cell.length_b   1.000
_cell.length_c   1.000
_cell.angle_alpha   90.00
_cell.angle_beta   90.00
_cell.angle_gamma   90.00
#
_symmetry.space_group_name_H-M   'P 1'
#
loop_
_entity.id
_entity.type
_entity.pdbx_description
1 polymer ?
#
loop_
_entity_poly.entity_id
_entity_poly.type
_entity_poly.pdbx_seq_one_letter_code
_entity_poly.pdbx_strand_id
1 'polypeptide(L)'
;MLSKLFLLSLPFVLAAPTPKDKHGDITFYIPGKGACGQTSGENDMVVAIGASLFDSGDFCGKKLELAGEAGIVFLTVVDRCVGCKDTDLDVSPAAFEEAIGPKEIGRRRRTYGWHFDGDTDDELLASARQTGTNFTRKVTNPAQQVLIDVHNDIYSMVEHTIEQGITRFS
;
A
#
# COMPACT_ATOMS: atom_id res chain seq x y z
N MET A 1 6.97 53.59 -27.13
CA MET A 1 6.75 52.14 -27.34
C MET A 1 6.50 51.52 -25.97
N LEU A 2 5.24 51.19 -25.65
CA LEU A 2 4.86 50.62 -24.35
C LEU A 2 5.34 49.16 -24.29
N SER A 3 6.34 48.92 -23.43
CA SER A 3 6.83 47.59 -23.10
C SER A 3 5.72 46.84 -22.37
N LYS A 4 5.17 45.81 -23.02
CA LYS A 4 4.13 44.94 -22.47
C LYS A 4 4.79 43.98 -21.47
N LEU A 5 4.56 44.20 -20.18
CA LEU A 5 4.86 43.24 -19.13
C LEU A 5 3.88 42.06 -19.25
N PHE A 6 4.33 40.94 -19.80
CA PHE A 6 3.62 39.67 -19.73
C PHE A 6 3.92 39.03 -18.37
N LEU A 7 2.94 39.06 -17.47
CA LEU A 7 2.95 38.29 -16.22
C LEU A 7 2.75 36.81 -16.55
N LEU A 8 3.83 36.05 -16.64
CA LEU A 8 3.81 34.59 -16.71
C LEU A 8 3.43 34.04 -15.32
N SER A 9 2.15 33.71 -15.14
CA SER A 9 1.70 32.90 -14.01
C SER A 9 2.24 31.48 -14.18
N LEU A 10 3.24 31.10 -13.37
CA LEU A 10 3.64 29.70 -13.27
C LEU A 10 2.55 28.90 -12.54
N PRO A 11 1.99 27.83 -13.15
CA PRO A 11 1.18 26.89 -12.41
C PRO A 11 2.04 26.20 -11.35
N PHE A 12 1.62 26.29 -10.09
CA PHE A 12 2.22 25.57 -8.97
C PHE A 12 1.84 24.10 -9.11
N VAL A 13 2.71 23.29 -9.71
CA VAL A 13 2.51 21.83 -9.80
C VAL A 13 2.75 21.25 -8.41
N LEU A 14 1.69 20.76 -7.77
CA LEU A 14 1.80 20.03 -6.51
C LEU A 14 2.29 18.62 -6.82
N ALA A 15 3.59 18.38 -6.67
CA ALA A 15 4.14 17.03 -6.73
C ALA A 15 3.71 16.26 -5.47
N ALA A 16 2.93 15.20 -5.65
CA ALA A 16 2.70 14.23 -4.58
C ALA A 16 4.05 13.57 -4.21
N PRO A 17 4.29 13.23 -2.93
CA PRO A 17 5.45 12.44 -2.56
C PRO A 17 5.35 11.08 -3.26
N THR A 18 6.21 10.84 -4.23
CA THR A 18 6.34 9.52 -4.85
C THR A 18 6.95 8.58 -3.80
N PRO A 19 6.38 7.39 -3.56
CA PRO A 19 7.05 6.35 -2.79
C PRO A 19 8.50 6.23 -3.27
N LYS A 20 9.46 6.09 -2.35
CA LYS A 20 10.87 5.94 -2.73
C LYS A 20 11.04 4.60 -3.42
N ASP A 21 11.12 4.68 -4.75
CA ASP A 21 11.44 3.57 -5.63
C ASP A 21 12.76 2.89 -5.21
N LYS A 22 12.70 1.58 -5.05
CA LYS A 22 13.83 0.67 -4.81
C LYS A 22 14.20 0.00 -6.13
N HIS A 23 15.47 -0.34 -6.31
CA HIS A 23 15.93 -1.12 -7.46
C HIS A 23 16.64 -2.39 -6.99
N GLY A 24 16.25 -3.54 -7.54
CA GLY A 24 16.88 -4.81 -7.23
C GLY A 24 16.61 -5.90 -8.24
N ASP A 25 17.23 -7.05 -8.03
CA ASP A 25 17.02 -8.22 -8.87
C ASP A 25 15.73 -8.94 -8.47
N ILE A 26 14.90 -9.24 -9.46
CA ILE A 26 13.67 -10.02 -9.31
C ILE A 26 13.94 -11.45 -9.78
N THR A 27 13.66 -12.43 -8.93
CA THR A 27 13.65 -13.87 -9.24
C THR A 27 12.30 -14.47 -8.84
N PHE A 28 12.14 -15.78 -8.98
CA PHE A 28 10.97 -16.48 -8.49
C PHE A 28 11.31 -17.78 -7.77
N TYR A 29 10.42 -18.18 -6.86
CA TYR A 29 10.44 -19.44 -6.14
C TYR A 29 9.03 -20.05 -6.12
N ILE A 30 8.89 -21.34 -5.82
CA ILE A 30 7.57 -21.96 -5.59
C ILE A 30 7.19 -21.71 -4.12
N PRO A 31 6.15 -20.90 -3.83
CA PRO A 31 5.77 -20.61 -2.45
C PRO A 31 5.23 -21.81 -1.70
N GLY A 32 5.34 -21.75 -0.38
CA GLY A 32 4.79 -22.72 0.55
C GLY A 32 4.42 -22.03 1.87
N LYS A 33 4.73 -22.66 3.01
CA LYS A 33 4.58 -21.99 4.32
C LYS A 33 5.74 -21.02 4.55
N GLY A 34 5.47 -19.72 4.45
CA GLY A 34 6.47 -18.67 4.60
C GLY A 34 6.73 -18.27 6.06
N ALA A 35 7.75 -17.43 6.26
CA ALA A 35 8.13 -16.85 7.55
C ALA A 35 7.02 -16.04 8.22
N CYS A 36 6.06 -15.50 7.44
CA CYS A 36 4.87 -14.84 7.98
C CYS A 36 3.80 -15.81 8.51
N GLY A 37 4.05 -17.13 8.45
CA GLY A 37 3.18 -18.17 9.02
C GLY A 37 2.03 -18.63 8.12
N GLN A 38 1.73 -17.87 7.05
CA GLN A 38 0.72 -18.23 6.05
C GLN A 38 1.29 -19.17 4.98
N THR A 39 0.40 -19.92 4.33
CA THR A 39 0.75 -20.74 3.16
C THR A 39 0.28 -20.03 1.89
N SER A 40 1.17 -19.91 0.93
CA SER A 40 0.88 -19.38 -0.41
C SER A 40 1.32 -20.37 -1.48
N GLY A 41 0.77 -20.23 -2.68
CA GLY A 41 1.05 -21.07 -3.84
C GLY A 41 1.62 -20.30 -5.03
N GLU A 42 1.91 -21.03 -6.10
CA GLU A 42 2.57 -20.51 -7.31
C GLU A 42 1.76 -19.46 -8.09
N ASN A 43 0.44 -19.43 -7.89
CA ASN A 43 -0.48 -18.51 -8.58
C ASN A 43 -0.83 -17.27 -7.75
N ASP A 44 -0.33 -17.16 -6.51
CA ASP A 44 -0.64 -16.03 -5.64
C ASP A 44 0.27 -14.83 -5.93
N MET A 45 -0.23 -13.62 -5.77
CA MET A 45 0.57 -12.39 -5.93
C MET A 45 1.35 -12.07 -4.65
N VAL A 46 2.43 -12.83 -4.44
CA VAL A 46 3.22 -12.81 -3.21
C VAL A 46 4.71 -12.66 -3.46
N VAL A 47 5.42 -12.22 -2.43
CA VAL A 47 6.87 -11.96 -2.46
C VAL A 47 7.56 -12.37 -1.16
N ALA A 48 8.77 -12.92 -1.30
CA ALA A 48 9.76 -13.01 -0.24
C ALA A 48 10.76 -11.85 -0.36
N ILE A 49 11.02 -11.14 0.73
CA ILE A 49 11.97 -10.02 0.76
C ILE A 49 13.28 -10.43 1.43
N GLY A 50 14.37 -9.72 1.13
CA GLY A 50 15.70 -9.99 1.69
C GLY A 50 15.71 -10.08 3.23
N ALA A 51 16.46 -11.05 3.75
CA ALA A 51 16.53 -11.39 5.16
C ALA A 51 16.75 -10.20 6.12
N SER A 52 17.74 -9.35 5.83
CA SER A 52 18.05 -8.19 6.68
C SER A 52 16.88 -7.19 6.74
N LEU A 53 16.21 -6.95 5.60
CA LEU A 53 15.04 -6.09 5.55
C LEU A 53 13.87 -6.72 6.30
N PHE A 54 13.60 -8.01 6.08
CA PHE A 54 12.57 -8.74 6.80
C PHE A 54 12.78 -8.66 8.32
N ASP A 55 14.02 -8.86 8.78
CA ASP A 55 14.35 -8.90 10.21
C ASP A 55 14.37 -7.50 10.86
N SER A 56 14.35 -6.42 10.05
CA SER A 56 14.40 -5.04 10.54
C SER A 56 13.05 -4.49 11.02
N GLY A 57 11.94 -5.19 10.79
CA GLY A 57 10.62 -4.72 11.19
C GLY A 57 9.48 -5.67 10.82
N ASP A 58 8.25 -5.25 11.09
CA ASP A 58 7.06 -6.01 10.71
C ASP A 58 6.69 -5.70 9.25
N PHE A 59 7.03 -6.60 8.34
CA PHE A 59 6.70 -6.48 6.92
C PHE A 59 5.62 -7.46 6.45
N CYS A 60 5.19 -8.39 7.30
CA CYS A 60 4.20 -9.39 6.91
C CYS A 60 2.87 -8.74 6.54
N GLY A 61 2.31 -9.12 5.39
CA GLY A 61 1.06 -8.55 4.89
C GLY A 61 1.18 -7.15 4.28
N LYS A 62 2.35 -6.50 4.36
CA LYS A 62 2.59 -5.23 3.66
C LYS A 62 2.66 -5.48 2.14
N LYS A 63 2.24 -4.48 1.37
CA LYS A 63 2.19 -4.56 -0.09
C LYS A 63 3.30 -3.75 -0.74
N LEU A 64 3.74 -4.23 -1.89
CA LEU A 64 4.62 -3.47 -2.79
C LEU A 64 4.07 -3.53 -4.21
N GLU A 65 4.35 -2.48 -4.96
CA GLU A 65 4.08 -2.37 -6.39
C GLU A 65 5.37 -2.67 -7.16
N LEU A 66 5.33 -3.68 -8.02
CA LEU A 66 6.44 -4.05 -8.90
C LEU A 66 6.07 -3.70 -10.34
N ALA A 67 6.87 -2.84 -10.97
CA ALA A 67 6.72 -2.48 -12.37
C ALA A 67 7.77 -3.22 -13.22
N GLY A 68 7.29 -4.03 -14.17
CA GLY A 68 8.12 -4.67 -15.19
C GLY A 68 7.62 -4.40 -16.61
N GLU A 69 8.23 -5.07 -17.60
CA GLU A 69 7.85 -4.88 -19.01
C GLU A 69 6.51 -5.48 -19.37
N ALA A 70 6.12 -6.57 -18.71
CA ALA A 70 4.86 -7.24 -19.00
C ALA A 70 3.69 -6.53 -18.31
N GLY A 71 3.92 -5.96 -17.13
CA GLY A 71 2.89 -5.26 -16.39
C GLY A 71 3.33 -4.72 -15.04
N ILE A 72 2.35 -4.20 -14.32
CA ILE A 72 2.47 -3.74 -12.93
C ILE A 72 1.64 -4.69 -12.07
N VAL A 73 2.24 -5.20 -10.99
CA VAL A 73 1.59 -6.10 -10.05
C VAL A 73 1.74 -5.59 -8.61
N PHE A 74 0.74 -5.87 -7.77
CA PHE A 74 0.80 -5.62 -6.34
C PHE A 74 1.05 -6.93 -5.61
N LEU A 75 2.12 -6.98 -4.83
CA LEU A 75 2.59 -8.19 -4.16
C LEU A 75 2.47 -8.04 -2.65
N THR A 76 2.02 -9.10 -1.99
CA THR A 76 1.97 -9.16 -0.53
C THR A 76 3.23 -9.86 -0.01
N VAL A 77 3.89 -9.27 0.98
CA VAL A 77 5.04 -9.90 1.66
C VAL A 77 4.53 -11.06 2.52
N VAL A 78 5.01 -12.27 2.23
CA VAL A 78 4.62 -13.50 2.94
C VAL A 78 5.81 -14.30 3.47
N ASP A 79 7.03 -13.97 3.04
CA ASP A 79 8.20 -14.79 3.36
C ASP A 79 9.51 -13.99 3.43
N ARG A 80 10.53 -14.64 3.97
CA ARG A 80 11.87 -14.16 4.19
C ARG A 80 12.85 -14.89 3.28
N CYS A 81 13.45 -14.17 2.33
CA CYS A 81 14.46 -14.71 1.44
C CYS A 81 15.87 -14.62 2.05
N VAL A 82 16.41 -15.74 2.53
CA VAL A 82 17.76 -15.82 3.16
C VAL A 82 18.89 -15.52 2.16
N GLY A 83 18.70 -15.87 0.89
CA GLY A 83 19.70 -15.70 -0.16
C GLY A 83 19.64 -14.37 -0.91
N CYS A 84 18.62 -13.54 -0.66
CA CYS A 84 18.40 -12.28 -1.36
C CYS A 84 19.14 -11.13 -0.67
N LYS A 85 19.59 -10.15 -1.46
CA LYS A 85 19.98 -8.85 -0.91
C LYS A 85 18.75 -8.08 -0.44
N ASP A 86 18.96 -7.05 0.36
CA ASP A 86 17.88 -6.22 0.95
C ASP A 86 16.98 -5.55 -0.10
N THR A 87 17.46 -5.38 -1.33
CA THR A 87 16.70 -4.82 -2.44
C THR A 87 16.16 -5.87 -3.41
N ASP A 88 16.58 -7.12 -3.30
CA ASP A 88 16.16 -8.16 -4.23
C ASP A 88 14.82 -8.75 -3.78
N LEU A 89 13.98 -9.13 -4.73
CA LEU A 89 12.66 -9.73 -4.49
C LEU A 89 12.63 -11.13 -5.10
N ASP A 90 12.13 -12.10 -4.34
CA ASP A 90 11.84 -13.45 -4.84
C ASP A 90 10.32 -13.64 -4.86
N VAL A 91 9.72 -13.53 -6.04
CA VAL A 91 8.26 -13.48 -6.20
C VAL A 91 7.69 -14.86 -6.54
N SER A 92 6.37 -15.02 -6.54
CA SER A 92 5.75 -16.24 -7.07
C SER A 92 5.95 -16.35 -8.60
N PRO A 93 5.82 -17.56 -9.19
CA PRO A 93 5.90 -17.76 -10.64
C PRO A 93 4.88 -16.90 -11.41
N ALA A 94 3.64 -16.81 -10.95
CA ALA A 94 2.62 -15.98 -11.59
C ALA A 94 2.96 -14.49 -11.51
N ALA A 95 3.42 -14.01 -10.35
CA ALA A 95 3.84 -12.62 -10.19
C ALA A 95 5.01 -12.26 -11.12
N PHE A 96 5.97 -13.18 -11.29
CA PHE A 96 7.09 -12.99 -12.21
C PHE A 96 6.59 -12.90 -13.66
N GLU A 97 5.71 -13.81 -14.08
CA GLU A 97 5.18 -13.83 -15.45
C GLU A 97 4.36 -12.59 -15.76
N GLU A 98 3.52 -12.14 -14.83
CA GLU A 98 2.67 -10.96 -15.01
C GLU A 98 3.46 -9.64 -15.01
N ALA A 99 4.49 -9.51 -14.17
CA ALA A 99 5.28 -8.28 -14.11
C ALA A 99 6.41 -8.26 -15.15
N ILE A 100 7.19 -9.34 -15.23
CA ILE A 100 8.45 -9.41 -15.98
C ILE A 100 8.26 -10.07 -17.34
N GLY A 101 7.50 -11.16 -17.41
CA GLY A 101 7.33 -12.00 -18.59
C GLY A 101 7.85 -13.43 -18.41
N PRO A 102 8.14 -14.17 -19.50
CA PRO A 102 8.39 -15.61 -19.46
C PRO A 102 9.49 -16.01 -18.45
N LYS A 103 9.26 -17.10 -17.70
CA LYS A 103 10.16 -17.57 -16.62
C LYS A 103 11.57 -17.91 -17.11
N GLU A 104 11.76 -18.17 -18.39
CA GLU A 104 13.06 -18.39 -19.03
C GLU A 104 14.01 -17.19 -18.88
N ILE A 105 13.46 -16.01 -18.59
CA ILE A 105 14.25 -14.83 -18.22
C ILE A 105 15.06 -15.09 -16.94
N GLY A 106 14.48 -15.82 -15.97
CA GLY A 106 15.10 -16.25 -14.72
C GLY A 106 15.35 -15.14 -13.69
N ARG A 107 16.01 -14.07 -14.10
CA ARG A 107 16.33 -12.91 -13.26
C ARG A 107 16.23 -11.62 -14.04
N ARG A 108 15.69 -10.59 -13.41
CA ARG A 108 15.59 -9.28 -14.04
C ARG A 108 15.65 -8.14 -13.04
N ARG A 109 16.47 -7.12 -13.29
CA ARG A 109 16.56 -5.94 -12.42
C ARG A 109 15.39 -4.99 -12.64
N ARG A 110 14.56 -4.73 -11.63
CA ARG A 110 13.42 -3.81 -11.74
C ARG A 110 13.32 -2.82 -10.59
N THR A 111 12.41 -1.88 -10.79
CA THR A 111 12.01 -0.90 -9.80
C THR A 111 10.74 -1.38 -9.10
N TYR A 112 10.68 -1.22 -7.79
CA TYR A 112 9.47 -1.45 -7.00
C TYR A 112 9.34 -0.42 -5.90
N GLY A 113 8.11 -0.16 -5.47
CA GLY A 113 7.79 0.78 -4.39
C GLY A 113 6.90 0.14 -3.35
N TRP A 114 7.04 0.54 -2.09
CA TRP A 114 6.09 0.11 -1.06
C TRP A 114 4.72 0.77 -1.29
N HIS A 115 3.67 -0.03 -1.22
CA HIS A 115 2.28 0.40 -1.32
C HIS A 115 1.65 0.29 0.07
N PHE A 116 1.69 1.39 0.83
CA PHE A 116 1.07 1.45 2.14
C PHE A 116 -0.39 1.88 1.96
N ASP A 117 -1.30 0.91 1.98
CA ASP A 117 -2.73 1.17 2.13
C ASP A 117 -2.95 1.82 3.51
N GLY A 118 -3.18 3.15 3.56
CA GLY A 118 -3.71 3.80 4.76
C GLY A 118 -2.71 4.23 5.85
N ASP A 119 -1.42 4.41 5.57
CA ASP A 119 -0.46 4.99 6.54
C ASP A 119 -0.80 6.44 6.97
N THR A 120 -1.78 7.10 6.35
CA THR A 120 -2.25 8.42 6.82
C THR A 120 -3.13 8.35 8.05
N ASP A 121 -3.76 7.22 8.35
CA ASP A 121 -4.83 7.20 9.35
C ASP A 121 -4.24 6.96 10.74
N ASP A 122 -3.20 6.15 10.88
CA ASP A 122 -2.55 5.93 12.18
C ASP A 122 -1.62 7.10 12.59
N GLU A 123 -0.97 7.80 11.65
CA GLU A 123 -0.20 9.01 11.96
C GLU A 123 -1.11 10.23 12.21
N LEU A 124 -2.21 10.37 11.46
CA LEU A 124 -3.22 11.41 11.74
C LEU A 124 -4.02 11.13 13.00
N LEU A 125 -4.35 9.87 13.32
CA LEU A 125 -5.02 9.52 14.58
C LEU A 125 -4.06 9.63 15.78
N ALA A 126 -2.77 9.33 15.62
CA ALA A 126 -1.77 9.57 16.66
C ALA A 126 -1.58 11.08 16.94
N SER A 127 -1.63 11.91 15.91
CA SER A 127 -1.59 13.37 16.04
C SER A 127 -2.90 13.95 16.61
N ALA A 128 -4.07 13.48 16.15
CA ALA A 128 -5.36 13.93 16.64
C ALA A 128 -5.65 13.52 18.10
N ARG A 129 -5.10 12.38 18.56
CA ARG A 129 -5.19 11.94 19.96
C ARG A 129 -4.38 12.81 20.92
N GLN A 130 -3.29 13.45 20.46
CA GLN A 130 -2.48 14.31 21.31
C GLN A 130 -3.05 15.71 21.49
N THR A 131 -3.83 16.21 20.52
CA THR A 131 -4.29 17.61 20.56
C THR A 131 -5.66 17.82 21.21
N GLY A 132 -6.47 16.78 21.43
CA GLY A 132 -7.77 16.92 22.11
C GLY A 132 -8.72 17.95 21.49
N THR A 133 -8.54 18.30 20.21
CA THR A 133 -9.35 19.30 19.53
C THR A 133 -10.36 18.62 18.61
N ASN A 134 -11.64 18.98 18.77
CA ASN A 134 -12.72 18.59 17.87
C ASN A 134 -12.42 19.10 16.44
N PHE A 135 -11.96 18.19 15.58
CA PHE A 135 -11.68 18.48 14.18
C PHE A 135 -12.95 18.32 13.34
N THR A 136 -13.76 19.38 13.25
CA THR A 136 -14.75 19.50 12.16
C THR A 136 -14.02 19.80 10.85
N ARG A 137 -13.80 18.76 10.04
CA ARG A 137 -13.28 18.89 8.67
C ARG A 137 -14.28 19.68 7.82
N LYS A 138 -13.97 20.92 7.44
CA LYS A 138 -14.69 21.61 6.37
C LYS A 138 -14.40 20.88 5.05
N VAL A 139 -15.35 20.07 4.58
CA VAL A 139 -15.26 19.36 3.31
C VAL A 139 -15.59 20.34 2.17
N THR A 140 -14.62 20.59 1.29
CA THR A 140 -14.76 21.52 0.16
C THR A 140 -15.04 20.82 -1.18
N ASN A 141 -15.30 19.51 -1.18
CA ASN A 141 -15.62 18.74 -2.38
C ASN A 141 -17.01 18.05 -2.25
N PRO A 142 -17.98 18.35 -3.13
CA PRO A 142 -19.31 17.74 -3.09
C PRO A 142 -19.33 16.23 -3.29
N ALA A 143 -18.35 15.64 -4.00
CA ALA A 143 -18.28 14.18 -4.17
C ALA A 143 -17.84 13.45 -2.89
N GLN A 144 -17.07 14.13 -2.03
CA GLN A 144 -16.55 13.57 -0.79
C GLN A 144 -17.53 13.74 0.37
N GLN A 145 -18.46 14.69 0.27
CA GLN A 145 -19.58 14.84 1.20
C GLN A 145 -20.52 13.63 1.14
N VAL A 146 -20.85 13.15 -0.07
CA VAL A 146 -21.74 11.99 -0.25
C VAL A 146 -21.18 10.72 0.41
N LEU A 147 -19.86 10.50 0.36
CA LEU A 147 -19.23 9.33 0.98
C LEU A 147 -19.23 9.40 2.51
N ILE A 148 -19.09 10.60 3.10
CA ILE A 148 -19.16 10.80 4.55
C ILE A 148 -20.60 10.63 5.05
N ASP A 149 -21.58 11.13 4.30
CA ASP A 149 -23.00 10.96 4.64
C ASP A 149 -23.40 9.48 4.64
N VAL A 150 -22.93 8.70 3.65
CA VAL A 150 -23.14 7.23 3.62
C VAL A 150 -22.47 6.53 4.82
N HIS A 151 -21.29 6.99 5.27
CA HIS A 151 -20.59 6.40 6.41
C HIS A 151 -21.26 6.71 7.75
N ASN A 152 -21.80 7.92 7.92
CA ASN A 152 -22.52 8.34 9.13
C ASN A 152 -23.90 7.67 9.25
N ASP A 153 -24.60 7.42 8.14
CA ASP A 153 -25.86 6.68 8.16
C ASP A 153 -25.68 5.22 8.58
N ILE A 154 -24.55 4.60 8.21
CA ILE A 154 -24.19 3.26 8.68
C ILE A 154 -23.91 3.26 10.20
N TYR A 155 -23.20 4.27 10.71
CA TYR A 155 -22.88 4.36 12.13
C TYR A 155 -24.13 4.58 13.02
N SER A 156 -25.08 5.39 12.55
CA SER A 156 -26.39 5.60 13.18
C SER A 156 -27.22 4.31 13.31
N MET A 157 -27.19 3.44 12.29
CA MET A 157 -27.89 2.14 12.33
C MET A 157 -27.25 1.16 13.32
N VAL A 158 -25.93 1.26 13.56
CA VAL A 158 -25.21 0.40 14.51
C VAL A 158 -25.50 0.83 15.95
N GLU A 159 -25.54 2.13 16.25
CA GLU A 159 -25.87 2.61 17.61
C GLU A 159 -27.32 2.34 18.03
N HIS A 160 -28.28 2.40 17.10
CA HIS A 160 -29.68 2.07 17.43
C HIS A 160 -29.89 0.57 17.72
N THR A 161 -29.02 -0.30 17.22
CA THR A 161 -29.07 -1.75 17.50
C THR A 161 -28.43 -2.08 18.87
N ILE A 162 -27.48 -1.27 19.35
CA ILE A 162 -26.78 -1.50 20.62
C ILE A 162 -27.64 -1.07 21.83
N GLU A 163 -28.44 0.01 21.73
CA GLU A 163 -29.33 0.40 22.84
C GLU A 163 -30.57 -0.50 23.00
N GLN A 164 -31.02 -1.17 21.93
CA GLN A 164 -32.16 -2.12 22.01
C GLN A 164 -31.72 -3.56 22.38
N GLY A 165 -30.41 -3.83 22.47
CA GLY A 165 -29.85 -5.15 22.77
C GLY A 165 -29.45 -5.41 24.23
N ILE A 166 -29.34 -4.38 25.07
CA ILE A 166 -28.82 -4.48 26.46
C ILE A 166 -29.93 -4.68 27.51
N THR A 167 -31.22 -4.65 27.14
CA THR A 167 -32.35 -4.91 28.07
C THR A 167 -32.87 -6.35 28.07
N ARG A 168 -32.17 -7.30 27.42
CA ARG A 168 -32.62 -8.69 27.29
C ARG A 168 -31.56 -9.75 27.53
N PHE A 169 -30.76 -9.60 28.57
CA PHE A 169 -30.18 -10.75 29.28
C PHE A 169 -30.35 -10.53 30.78
N SER A 170 -31.13 -11.44 31.38
CA SER A 170 -31.38 -11.61 32.81
C SER A 170 -30.12 -11.75 33.64
#